data_AF-A0A177L0S5-F1
#
_entry.id   AF-A0A177L0S5-F1
#
_cell.length_a   1.000
_cell.length_b   1.000
_cell.length_c   1.000
_cell.angle_alpha   90.00
_cell.angle_beta   90.00
_cell.angle_gamma   90.00
#
_symmetry.space_group_name_H-M   'P 1'
#
loop_
_entity.id
_entity.type
_entity.pdbx_description
1 polymer ?
#
loop_
_entity_poly.entity_id
_entity_poly.type
_entity_poly.pdbx_seq_one_letter_code
_entity_poly.pdbx_strand_id
1 'polypeptide(L)'
;MTKAKTLFPDRSSFNRADLFSIPGVMRASDLRPVQEIGPSPEQWKETITSAIYKRLTVEDIKERPYSTEYAVKDVYKTLLKKAPADREWAVLFRMFAAFYSFSSLAERLDEAELDDDITERAGYDILFYLADETFDAVKLTGGAMPFAFEPYIDLIRTDTGRLLSFPYEHFPAARLDLYRLLWGSLFTKMDWRREELERTVPASGSKTIQTAAHMHQLYLLGEMDKFVDVAVTGPAELFLYFTHWLQDAKRSDRLIPLLKASAALASDGILIIQDEYSRRLFVRQFIRLIDEDDLSVRAPSLIKDLYTALLPFSYASLSYFLMDRGDYAEWIDLQLLVDAELPDLDRAGLKTAIKEAPEETLPLLHHGIAALIAARNRNAYRQAVRFSKRMRTMYKKLKRTDEFDRWVDWLANDTKRLRAFQEECKKGGLLHD
;
A
#
# COMPACT_ATOMS: atom_id res chain seq x y z
N MET A 1 -67.46 -17.45 -15.87
CA MET A 1 -68.21 -16.17 -15.90
C MET A 1 -67.23 -15.08 -15.47
N THR A 2 -66.84 -14.05 -16.21
CA THR A 2 -67.29 -13.51 -17.50
C THR A 2 -66.20 -12.57 -18.04
N LYS A 3 -65.75 -12.86 -19.26
CA LYS A 3 -65.24 -12.00 -20.35
C LYS A 3 -64.04 -11.08 -20.12
N ALA A 4 -62.91 -11.53 -20.67
CA ALA A 4 -61.87 -10.69 -21.28
C ALA A 4 -62.44 -9.85 -22.43
N LYS A 5 -62.05 -8.58 -22.50
CA LYS A 5 -62.15 -7.74 -23.70
C LYS A 5 -60.73 -7.37 -24.11
N THR A 6 -60.28 -8.01 -25.19
CA THR A 6 -59.18 -7.58 -26.03
C THR A 6 -59.52 -6.23 -26.67
N LEU A 7 -58.71 -5.22 -26.39
CA LEU A 7 -58.65 -3.97 -27.16
C LEU A 7 -57.25 -3.87 -27.75
N PHE A 8 -57.13 -4.27 -29.02
CA PHE A 8 -56.02 -3.88 -29.87
C PHE A 8 -56.11 -2.36 -30.09
N PRO A 9 -55.03 -1.58 -29.89
CA PRO A 9 -55.00 -0.23 -30.40
C PRO A 9 -54.65 -0.25 -31.90
N ASP A 10 -55.48 0.49 -32.60
CA ASP A 10 -55.48 0.84 -34.01
C ASP A 10 -54.07 1.29 -34.50
N ARG A 11 -53.62 0.70 -35.61
CA ARG A 11 -52.41 1.16 -36.33
C ARG A 11 -52.82 2.24 -37.32
N SER A 12 -53.24 3.39 -36.82
CA SER A 12 -53.45 4.60 -37.62
C SER A 12 -52.54 5.72 -37.10
N SER A 13 -51.46 5.97 -37.85
CA SER A 13 -50.73 7.24 -37.91
C SER A 13 -50.45 7.95 -36.56
N PHE A 14 -49.51 7.42 -35.77
CA PHE A 14 -48.70 8.31 -34.93
C PHE A 14 -47.69 8.99 -35.84
N ASN A 15 -48.05 10.16 -36.38
CA ASN A 15 -47.03 11.14 -36.76
C ASN A 15 -46.20 11.36 -35.50
N ARG A 16 -44.98 10.78 -35.45
CA ARG A 16 -43.99 11.19 -34.46
C ARG A 16 -43.89 12.69 -34.59
N ALA A 17 -44.29 13.42 -33.55
CA ALA A 17 -44.03 14.85 -33.48
C ALA A 17 -42.52 15.01 -33.72
N ASP A 18 -42.17 15.66 -34.82
CA ASP A 18 -40.78 15.88 -35.16
C ASP A 18 -40.21 16.76 -34.04
N LEU A 19 -39.30 16.22 -33.24
CA LEU A 19 -38.69 16.93 -32.10
C LEU A 19 -38.03 18.25 -32.55
N PHE A 20 -37.67 18.33 -33.84
CA PHE A 20 -37.08 19.51 -34.49
C PHE A 20 -38.12 20.56 -34.94
N SER A 21 -39.42 20.32 -34.74
CA SER A 21 -40.48 21.32 -34.95
C SER A 21 -40.67 22.25 -33.74
N ILE A 22 -40.03 21.96 -32.60
CA ILE A 22 -40.03 22.82 -31.42
C ILE A 22 -39.04 23.98 -31.63
N PRO A 23 -39.47 25.25 -31.55
CA PRO A 23 -38.57 26.39 -31.67
C PRO A 23 -37.40 26.30 -30.68
N GLY A 24 -36.17 26.24 -31.19
CA GLY A 24 -34.94 26.16 -30.38
C GLY A 24 -34.32 24.76 -30.27
N VAL A 25 -34.97 23.70 -30.76
CA VAL A 25 -34.37 22.36 -30.83
C VAL A 25 -33.62 22.19 -32.16
N MET A 26 -32.29 22.14 -32.10
CA MET A 26 -31.42 21.94 -33.26
C MET A 26 -30.92 20.50 -33.33
N ARG A 27 -30.70 19.96 -34.54
CA ARG A 27 -29.94 18.71 -34.68
C ARG A 27 -28.48 18.98 -34.31
N ALA A 28 -27.78 17.97 -33.81
CA ALA A 28 -26.33 18.08 -33.59
C ALA A 28 -25.57 18.47 -34.87
N SER A 29 -26.10 18.12 -36.05
CA SER A 29 -25.60 18.54 -37.36
C SER A 29 -25.80 20.02 -37.70
N ASP A 30 -26.73 20.70 -37.01
CA ASP A 30 -27.16 22.06 -37.30
C ASP A 30 -26.53 23.09 -36.34
N LEU A 31 -25.79 22.62 -35.34
CA LEU A 31 -24.92 23.46 -34.51
C LEU A 31 -23.78 23.98 -35.39
N ARG A 32 -23.52 25.29 -35.33
CA ARG A 32 -22.40 25.91 -36.06
C ARG A 32 -21.11 25.10 -35.78
N PRO A 33 -20.26 24.85 -36.80
CA PRO A 33 -18.95 24.28 -36.54
C PRO A 33 -18.26 25.18 -35.52
N VAL A 34 -17.78 24.56 -34.44
CA VAL A 34 -17.02 25.23 -33.40
C VAL A 34 -15.86 25.93 -34.09
N GLN A 35 -15.92 27.25 -34.13
CA GLN A 35 -14.86 28.14 -34.61
C GLN A 35 -13.56 27.68 -33.92
N GLU A 36 -12.49 27.36 -34.67
CA GLU A 36 -11.24 26.77 -34.15
C GLU A 36 -10.85 27.39 -32.79
N ILE A 37 -11.17 26.69 -31.70
CA ILE A 37 -10.92 27.17 -30.34
C ILE A 37 -9.47 26.82 -30.03
N GLY A 38 -8.57 27.77 -30.32
CA GLY A 38 -7.19 27.71 -29.86
C GLY A 38 -6.32 26.63 -30.52
N PRO A 39 -5.07 26.46 -30.03
CA PRO A 39 -4.12 25.50 -30.59
C PRO A 39 -4.59 24.06 -30.34
N SER A 40 -4.37 23.14 -31.28
CA SER A 40 -4.78 21.73 -31.18
C SER A 40 -4.13 21.01 -29.96
N PRO A 41 -4.68 19.88 -29.48
CA PRO A 41 -4.07 19.13 -28.39
C PRO A 41 -2.62 18.69 -28.69
N GLU A 42 -2.31 18.37 -29.95
CA GLU A 42 -0.95 18.06 -30.40
C GLU A 42 -0.03 19.28 -30.32
N GLN A 43 -0.53 20.47 -30.69
CA GLN A 43 0.23 21.72 -30.58
C GLN A 43 0.52 22.07 -29.12
N TRP A 44 -0.41 21.79 -28.19
CA TRP A 44 -0.16 21.95 -26.75
C TRP A 44 0.94 21.01 -26.28
N LYS A 45 0.81 19.71 -26.58
CA LYS A 45 1.81 18.70 -26.26
C LYS A 45 3.19 19.11 -26.77
N GLU A 46 3.30 19.45 -28.05
CA GLU A 46 4.57 19.88 -28.66
C GLU A 46 5.14 21.12 -27.98
N THR A 47 4.31 22.15 -27.75
CA THR A 47 4.75 23.39 -27.09
C THR A 47 5.28 23.13 -25.68
N ILE A 48 4.62 22.28 -24.90
CA ILE A 48 5.01 21.94 -23.52
C ILE A 48 6.29 21.10 -23.53
N THR A 49 6.31 20.00 -24.28
CA THR A 49 7.46 19.10 -24.35
C THR A 49 8.71 19.80 -24.88
N SER A 50 8.59 20.60 -25.95
CA SER A 50 9.71 21.40 -26.46
C SER A 50 10.21 22.45 -25.47
N ALA A 51 9.32 23.04 -24.65
CA ALA A 51 9.75 24.00 -23.63
C ALA A 51 10.62 23.34 -22.55
N ILE A 52 10.28 22.13 -22.11
CA ILE A 52 11.09 21.35 -21.17
C ILE A 52 12.43 20.99 -21.82
N TYR A 53 12.41 20.38 -23.01
CA TYR A 53 13.62 19.93 -23.71
C TYR A 53 14.58 21.05 -24.05
N LYS A 54 14.07 22.25 -24.36
CA LYS A 54 14.90 23.41 -24.64
C LYS A 54 15.54 23.99 -23.38
N ARG A 55 14.85 23.95 -22.24
CA ARG A 55 15.38 24.50 -20.98
C ARG A 55 16.36 23.56 -20.31
N LEU A 56 16.09 22.26 -20.40
CA LEU A 56 16.75 21.22 -19.64
C LEU A 56 17.33 20.19 -20.62
N THR A 57 18.59 20.40 -20.99
CA THR A 57 19.32 19.42 -21.80
C THR A 57 19.82 18.27 -20.93
N VAL A 58 20.18 17.14 -21.55
CA VAL A 58 20.76 15.99 -20.85
C VAL A 58 22.09 16.40 -20.18
N GLU A 59 22.88 17.23 -20.84
CA GLU A 59 24.13 17.78 -20.33
C GLU A 59 23.89 18.68 -19.10
N ASP A 60 22.86 19.54 -19.12
CA ASP A 60 22.52 20.39 -17.97
C ASP A 60 22.18 19.55 -16.72
N ILE A 61 21.42 18.46 -16.90
CA ILE A 61 21.07 17.53 -15.82
C ILE A 61 22.33 16.85 -15.29
N LYS A 62 23.22 16.39 -16.18
CA LYS A 62 24.48 15.74 -15.79
C LYS A 62 25.40 16.67 -15.00
N GLU A 63 25.54 17.92 -15.43
CA GLU A 63 26.41 18.89 -14.77
C GLU A 63 25.83 19.42 -13.46
N ARG A 64 24.49 19.62 -13.39
CA ARG A 64 23.82 20.30 -12.27
C ARG A 64 22.50 19.61 -11.90
N PRO A 65 22.53 18.34 -11.46
CA PRO A 65 21.33 17.54 -11.25
C PRO A 65 20.36 18.18 -10.25
N TYR A 66 20.86 18.72 -9.14
CA TYR A 66 20.05 19.37 -8.10
C TYR A 66 19.42 20.71 -8.51
N SER A 67 19.78 21.25 -9.69
CA SER A 67 19.14 22.44 -10.24
C SER A 67 17.91 22.13 -11.11
N THR A 68 17.71 20.84 -11.42
CA THR A 68 16.63 20.34 -12.29
C THR A 68 15.25 20.78 -11.79
N GLU A 69 14.98 20.63 -10.49
CA GLU A 69 13.73 21.05 -9.87
C GLU A 69 13.42 22.53 -10.17
N TYR A 70 14.37 23.43 -9.93
CA TYR A 70 14.18 24.86 -10.12
C TYR A 70 13.97 25.22 -11.60
N ALA A 71 14.73 24.60 -12.50
CA ALA A 71 14.62 24.82 -13.93
C ALA A 71 13.24 24.41 -14.45
N VAL A 72 12.73 23.25 -14.04
CA VAL A 72 11.40 22.76 -14.45
C VAL A 72 10.30 23.62 -13.84
N LYS A 73 10.38 23.99 -12.55
CA LYS A 73 9.38 24.87 -11.91
C LYS A 73 9.27 26.21 -12.62
N ASP A 74 10.39 26.78 -13.07
CA ASP A 74 10.40 28.04 -13.83
C ASP A 74 9.74 27.89 -15.21
N VAL A 75 10.02 26.80 -15.94
CA VAL A 75 9.37 26.50 -17.22
C VAL A 75 7.89 26.28 -17.03
N TYR A 76 7.49 25.49 -16.04
CA TYR A 76 6.10 25.20 -15.75
C TYR A 76 5.31 26.49 -15.44
N LYS A 77 5.84 27.36 -14.56
CA LYS A 77 5.25 28.67 -14.28
C LYS A 77 5.15 29.55 -15.53
N THR A 78 6.13 29.48 -16.42
CA THR A 78 6.12 30.22 -17.69
C THR A 78 5.10 29.66 -18.67
N LEU A 79 4.92 28.34 -18.72
CA LEU A 79 3.87 27.69 -19.52
C LEU A 79 2.49 28.10 -19.03
N LEU A 80 2.24 28.12 -17.71
CA LEU A 80 0.94 28.51 -17.16
C LEU A 80 0.52 29.96 -17.51
N LYS A 81 1.47 30.87 -17.76
CA LYS A 81 1.18 32.22 -18.25
C LYS A 81 0.63 32.25 -19.67
N LYS A 82 0.81 31.18 -20.44
CA LYS A 82 0.29 31.00 -21.80
C LYS A 82 -1.07 30.28 -21.81
N ALA A 83 -1.63 29.95 -20.65
CA ALA A 83 -2.93 29.31 -20.57
C ALA A 83 -4.00 30.17 -21.26
N PRO A 84 -5.02 29.55 -21.88
CA PRO A 84 -6.15 30.28 -22.44
C PRO A 84 -6.82 31.19 -21.39
N ALA A 85 -7.41 32.30 -21.86
CA ALA A 85 -8.06 33.27 -20.96
C ALA A 85 -9.35 32.73 -20.31
N ASP A 86 -10.02 31.79 -20.99
CA ASP A 86 -11.19 31.12 -20.44
C ASP A 86 -10.79 30.18 -19.29
N ARG A 87 -11.56 30.20 -18.20
CA ARG A 87 -11.24 29.47 -16.97
C ARG A 87 -11.23 27.95 -17.17
N GLU A 88 -12.19 27.40 -17.90
CA GLU A 88 -12.29 25.94 -18.09
C GLU A 88 -11.12 25.46 -18.94
N TRP A 89 -10.82 26.21 -20.00
CA TRP A 89 -9.66 25.96 -20.86
C TRP A 89 -8.32 26.15 -20.13
N ALA A 90 -8.23 27.11 -19.20
CA ALA A 90 -7.03 27.31 -18.37
C ALA A 90 -6.77 26.13 -17.43
N VAL A 91 -7.84 25.54 -16.86
CA VAL A 91 -7.73 24.35 -16.01
C VAL A 91 -7.30 23.13 -16.82
N LEU A 92 -7.91 22.91 -17.99
CA LEU A 92 -7.51 21.85 -18.91
C LEU A 92 -6.04 22.02 -19.34
N PHE A 93 -5.62 23.26 -19.67
CA PHE A 93 -4.24 23.57 -20.01
C PHE A 93 -3.28 23.29 -18.86
N ARG A 94 -3.64 23.63 -17.61
CA ARG A 94 -2.82 23.31 -16.43
C ARG A 94 -2.59 21.80 -16.28
N MET A 95 -3.64 21.01 -16.48
CA MET A 95 -3.56 19.53 -16.47
C MET A 95 -2.63 19.02 -17.58
N PHE A 96 -2.81 19.51 -18.81
CA PHE A 96 -1.95 19.21 -19.96
C PHE A 96 -0.49 19.55 -19.68
N ALA A 97 -0.24 20.78 -19.21
CA ALA A 97 1.09 21.28 -18.90
C ALA A 97 1.75 20.42 -17.82
N ALA A 98 1.02 20.03 -16.78
CA ALA A 98 1.56 19.22 -15.69
C ALA A 98 1.91 17.80 -16.17
N PHE A 99 0.99 17.12 -16.86
CA PHE A 99 1.18 15.77 -17.37
C PHE A 99 2.35 15.68 -18.36
N TYR A 100 2.41 16.56 -19.37
CA TYR A 100 3.50 16.51 -20.36
C TYR A 100 4.82 17.03 -19.79
N SER A 101 4.80 17.97 -18.84
CA SER A 101 6.04 18.35 -18.14
C SER A 101 6.57 17.17 -17.31
N PHE A 102 5.69 16.42 -16.64
CA PHE A 102 6.06 15.21 -15.91
C PHE A 102 6.66 14.18 -16.86
N SER A 103 5.94 13.82 -17.93
CA SER A 103 6.38 12.79 -18.87
C SER A 103 7.71 13.15 -19.53
N SER A 104 7.88 14.41 -19.97
CA SER A 104 9.11 14.86 -20.61
C SER A 104 10.27 15.02 -19.62
N LEU A 105 10.00 15.35 -18.36
CA LEU A 105 11.05 15.39 -17.34
C LEU A 105 11.55 13.99 -16.99
N ALA A 106 10.63 13.04 -16.77
CA ALA A 106 11.00 11.65 -16.49
C ALA A 106 11.90 11.10 -17.61
N GLU A 107 11.52 11.33 -18.88
CA GLU A 107 12.32 11.00 -20.06
C GLU A 107 13.74 11.58 -20.00
N ARG A 108 13.88 12.87 -19.66
CA ARG A 108 15.19 13.52 -19.58
C ARG A 108 16.07 13.05 -18.43
N LEU A 109 15.48 12.76 -17.28
CA LEU A 109 16.21 12.24 -16.13
C LEU A 109 16.74 10.84 -16.42
N ASP A 110 15.95 10.02 -17.11
CA ASP A 110 16.38 8.70 -17.56
C ASP A 110 17.50 8.77 -18.61
N GLU A 111 17.37 9.62 -19.63
CA GLU A 111 18.42 9.86 -20.64
C GLU A 111 19.73 10.41 -20.05
N ALA A 112 19.67 11.02 -18.87
CA ALA A 112 20.85 11.53 -18.18
C ALA A 112 21.74 10.42 -17.60
N GLU A 113 21.25 9.18 -17.48
CA GLU A 113 22.06 8.01 -17.04
C GLU A 113 22.91 8.31 -15.79
N LEU A 114 22.31 9.06 -14.85
CA LEU A 114 22.93 9.37 -13.57
C LEU A 114 22.78 8.18 -12.60
N ASP A 115 23.60 8.17 -11.55
CA ASP A 115 23.43 7.22 -10.44
C ASP A 115 22.03 7.34 -9.82
N ASP A 116 21.43 6.19 -9.44
CA ASP A 116 20.05 6.10 -8.95
C ASP A 116 19.76 7.08 -7.79
N ASP A 117 20.67 7.25 -6.83
CA ASP A 117 20.47 8.17 -5.70
C ASP A 117 20.50 9.64 -6.14
N ILE A 118 21.34 9.97 -7.11
CA ILE A 118 21.40 11.33 -7.68
C ILE A 118 20.15 11.61 -8.50
N THR A 119 19.74 10.67 -9.36
CA THR A 119 18.52 10.77 -10.15
C THR A 119 17.30 10.96 -9.25
N GLU A 120 17.16 10.12 -8.22
CA GLU A 120 16.05 10.19 -7.28
C GLU A 120 15.97 11.56 -6.59
N ARG A 121 17.10 12.04 -6.04
CA ARG A 121 17.15 13.36 -5.38
C ARG A 121 16.92 14.54 -6.31
N ALA A 122 17.29 14.42 -7.59
CA ALA A 122 17.12 15.48 -8.57
C ALA A 122 15.67 15.57 -9.09
N GLY A 123 14.97 14.44 -9.15
CA GLY A 123 13.68 14.33 -9.83
C GLY A 123 12.46 14.14 -8.94
N TYR A 124 12.60 13.51 -7.76
CA TYR A 124 11.45 13.03 -7.00
C TYR A 124 10.47 14.15 -6.63
N ASP A 125 10.95 15.20 -5.96
CA ASP A 125 10.10 16.29 -5.45
C ASP A 125 9.38 17.05 -6.58
N ILE A 126 10.05 17.23 -7.73
CA ILE A 126 9.46 17.94 -8.88
C ILE A 126 8.46 17.06 -9.63
N LEU A 127 8.73 15.77 -9.78
CA LEU A 127 7.77 14.83 -10.36
C LEU A 127 6.53 14.71 -9.47
N PHE A 128 6.71 14.61 -8.16
CA PHE A 128 5.62 14.62 -7.19
C PHE A 128 4.79 15.91 -7.29
N TYR A 129 5.45 17.07 -7.32
CA TYR A 129 4.77 18.36 -7.52
C TYR A 129 3.93 18.39 -8.81
N LEU A 130 4.46 17.89 -9.94
CA LEU A 130 3.71 17.87 -11.21
C LEU A 130 2.55 16.87 -11.18
N ALA A 131 2.67 15.76 -10.46
CA ALA A 131 1.58 14.83 -10.23
C ALA A 131 0.45 15.48 -9.40
N ASP A 132 0.78 16.20 -8.34
CA ASP A 132 -0.16 16.98 -7.52
C ASP A 132 -0.85 18.09 -8.34
N GLU A 133 -0.10 18.83 -9.17
CA GLU A 133 -0.66 19.84 -10.07
C GLU A 133 -1.67 19.21 -11.06
N THR A 134 -1.39 17.99 -11.54
CA THR A 134 -2.31 17.23 -12.38
C THR A 134 -3.57 16.86 -11.60
N PHE A 135 -3.42 16.38 -10.36
CA PHE A 135 -4.55 16.02 -9.48
C PHE A 135 -5.50 17.19 -9.23
N ASP A 136 -4.92 18.33 -8.86
CA ASP A 136 -5.67 19.54 -8.56
C ASP A 136 -6.43 20.03 -9.79
N ALA A 137 -5.79 19.99 -10.96
CA ALA A 137 -6.44 20.36 -12.21
C ALA A 137 -7.60 19.40 -12.56
N VAL A 138 -7.43 18.08 -12.39
CA VAL A 138 -8.50 17.09 -12.59
C VAL A 138 -9.69 17.39 -11.67
N LYS A 139 -9.44 17.67 -10.38
CA LYS A 139 -10.51 18.05 -9.43
C LYS A 139 -11.24 19.32 -9.83
N LEU A 140 -10.50 20.33 -10.30
CA LEU A 140 -11.07 21.62 -10.70
C LEU A 140 -11.90 21.54 -11.98
N THR A 141 -11.66 20.53 -12.82
CA THR A 141 -12.38 20.36 -14.08
C THR A 141 -13.85 19.95 -13.84
N GLY A 142 -14.17 19.39 -12.68
CA GLY A 142 -15.53 18.99 -12.32
C GLY A 142 -16.04 17.77 -13.10
N GLY A 143 -17.30 17.38 -12.85
CA GLY A 143 -17.87 16.14 -13.39
C GLY A 143 -18.45 16.22 -14.80
N ALA A 144 -18.73 17.42 -15.31
CA ALA A 144 -19.31 17.61 -16.65
C ALA A 144 -18.29 18.29 -17.56
N MET A 145 -17.75 17.52 -18.50
CA MET A 145 -16.72 17.95 -19.43
C MET A 145 -17.36 18.50 -20.71
N PRO A 146 -16.99 19.71 -21.19
CA PRO A 146 -17.42 20.19 -22.49
C PRO A 146 -16.99 19.24 -23.62
N PHE A 147 -17.83 19.05 -24.63
CA PHE A 147 -17.50 18.24 -25.82
C PHE A 147 -16.22 18.71 -26.53
N ALA A 148 -15.92 20.01 -26.46
CA ALA A 148 -14.70 20.59 -27.02
C ALA A 148 -13.41 20.03 -26.38
N PHE A 149 -13.48 19.43 -25.19
CA PHE A 149 -12.33 18.85 -24.50
C PHE A 149 -12.06 17.40 -24.92
N GLU A 150 -13.00 16.73 -25.60
CA GLU A 150 -12.86 15.30 -25.94
C GLU A 150 -11.54 14.96 -26.66
N PRO A 151 -11.07 15.73 -27.68
CA PRO A 151 -9.80 15.44 -28.35
C PRO A 151 -8.59 15.54 -27.41
N TYR A 152 -8.62 16.49 -26.48
CA TYR A 152 -7.55 16.71 -25.50
C TYR A 152 -7.47 15.55 -24.50
N ILE A 153 -8.63 15.09 -24.04
CA ILE A 153 -8.74 14.02 -23.07
C ILE A 153 -8.38 12.69 -23.68
N ASP A 154 -8.78 12.45 -24.93
CA ASP A 154 -8.41 11.23 -25.65
C ASP A 154 -6.90 11.16 -25.89
N LEU A 155 -6.25 12.30 -26.19
CA LEU A 155 -4.80 12.37 -26.32
C LEU A 155 -4.08 12.03 -25.00
N ILE A 156 -4.45 12.66 -23.87
CA ILE A 156 -3.86 12.31 -22.57
C ILE A 156 -4.13 10.85 -22.23
N ARG A 157 -5.37 10.36 -22.42
CA ARG A 157 -5.75 8.96 -22.16
C ARG A 157 -4.83 8.01 -22.88
N THR A 158 -4.66 8.20 -24.19
CA THR A 158 -3.78 7.40 -25.04
C THR A 158 -2.32 7.50 -24.57
N ASP A 159 -1.85 8.71 -24.26
CA ASP A 159 -0.49 8.94 -23.79
C ASP A 159 -0.23 8.42 -22.37
N THR A 160 -1.23 8.09 -21.54
CA THR A 160 -0.99 7.53 -20.20
C THR A 160 -0.26 6.20 -20.23
N GLY A 161 -0.35 5.45 -21.34
CA GLY A 161 0.45 4.24 -21.54
C GLY A 161 1.96 4.50 -21.51
N ARG A 162 2.39 5.72 -21.82
CA ARG A 162 3.80 6.16 -21.69
C ARG A 162 4.28 6.00 -20.25
N LEU A 163 3.45 6.27 -19.25
CA LEU A 163 3.85 6.13 -17.84
C LEU A 163 4.25 4.69 -17.48
N LEU A 164 3.64 3.70 -18.13
CA LEU A 164 3.82 2.27 -17.84
C LEU A 164 4.96 1.62 -18.62
N SER A 165 5.15 2.06 -19.86
CA SER A 165 6.02 1.39 -20.83
C SER A 165 7.10 2.31 -21.38
N PHE A 166 7.36 3.45 -20.73
CA PHE A 166 8.49 4.32 -21.05
C PHE A 166 9.80 3.55 -20.93
N PRO A 167 10.76 3.75 -21.86
CA PRO A 167 11.87 2.83 -22.10
C PRO A 167 12.95 2.82 -21.00
N TYR A 168 12.60 3.25 -19.79
CA TYR A 168 13.53 3.52 -18.73
C TYR A 168 13.00 3.11 -17.35
N GLU A 169 13.89 3.05 -16.36
CA GLU A 169 13.66 2.36 -15.09
C GLU A 169 13.33 3.29 -13.91
N HIS A 170 13.57 4.60 -14.00
CA HIS A 170 13.44 5.46 -12.83
C HIS A 170 11.98 5.81 -12.49
N PHE A 171 11.79 6.26 -11.24
CA PHE A 171 10.55 6.76 -10.66
C PHE A 171 9.30 5.87 -10.89
N PRO A 172 9.37 4.54 -10.76
CA PRO A 172 8.23 3.67 -11.07
C PRO A 172 7.01 3.98 -10.19
N ALA A 173 7.21 4.35 -8.94
CA ALA A 173 6.13 4.74 -8.03
C ALA A 173 5.42 6.03 -8.49
N ALA A 174 6.16 7.11 -8.76
CA ALA A 174 5.56 8.38 -9.20
C ALA A 174 4.80 8.23 -10.53
N ARG A 175 5.35 7.45 -11.47
CA ARG A 175 4.69 7.14 -12.76
C ARG A 175 3.40 6.37 -12.56
N LEU A 176 3.41 5.35 -11.71
CA LEU A 176 2.23 4.54 -11.40
C LEU A 176 1.16 5.35 -10.68
N ASP A 177 1.54 6.22 -9.75
CA ASP A 177 0.58 7.02 -8.99
C ASP A 177 -0.12 8.05 -9.87
N LEU A 178 0.60 8.71 -10.78
CA LEU A 178 -0.02 9.59 -11.78
C LEU A 178 -0.98 8.81 -12.70
N TYR A 179 -0.59 7.62 -13.13
CA TYR A 179 -1.46 6.74 -13.90
C TYR A 179 -2.75 6.39 -13.14
N ARG A 180 -2.63 5.93 -11.89
CA ARG A 180 -3.76 5.56 -11.03
C ARG A 180 -4.70 6.72 -10.78
N LEU A 181 -4.15 7.91 -10.54
CA LEU A 181 -4.90 9.14 -10.35
C LEU A 181 -5.79 9.45 -11.56
N LEU A 182 -5.21 9.42 -12.76
CA LEU A 182 -5.93 9.74 -13.99
C LEU A 182 -7.03 8.71 -14.29
N TRP A 183 -6.76 7.42 -14.13
CA TRP A 183 -7.74 6.35 -14.35
C TRP A 183 -8.81 6.25 -13.25
N GLY A 184 -8.47 6.64 -12.03
CA GLY A 184 -9.40 6.73 -10.91
C GLY A 184 -10.35 7.92 -11.01
N SER A 185 -9.88 9.06 -11.54
CA SER A 185 -10.60 10.34 -11.43
C SER A 185 -11.10 10.91 -12.76
N LEU A 186 -10.34 10.75 -13.85
CA LEU A 186 -10.63 11.37 -15.15
C LEU A 186 -11.19 10.37 -16.17
N PHE A 187 -10.56 9.20 -16.29
CA PHE A 187 -10.96 8.16 -17.27
C PHE A 187 -11.92 7.14 -16.65
N THR A 188 -13.12 7.62 -16.31
CA THR A 188 -14.10 6.85 -15.53
C THR A 188 -15.08 6.05 -16.39
N LYS A 189 -15.12 6.27 -17.71
CA LYS A 189 -15.98 5.52 -18.63
C LYS A 189 -15.60 4.03 -18.62
N MET A 190 -16.59 3.16 -18.45
CA MET A 190 -16.36 1.71 -18.34
C MET A 190 -15.71 1.11 -19.59
N ASP A 191 -16.08 1.57 -20.78
CA ASP A 191 -15.51 1.05 -22.02
C ASP A 191 -14.01 1.39 -22.13
N TRP A 192 -13.62 2.61 -21.75
CA TRP A 192 -12.21 2.99 -21.68
C TRP A 192 -11.40 2.11 -20.72
N ARG A 193 -11.98 1.76 -19.56
CA ARG A 193 -11.30 0.89 -18.58
C ARG A 193 -11.15 -0.54 -19.10
N ARG A 194 -12.11 -1.04 -19.88
CA ARG A 194 -12.01 -2.36 -20.52
C ARG A 194 -10.94 -2.38 -21.62
N GLU A 195 -10.94 -1.39 -22.50
CA GLU A 195 -9.90 -1.21 -23.51
C GLU A 195 -8.50 -1.15 -22.86
N GLU A 196 -8.39 -0.41 -21.75
CA GLU A 196 -7.13 -0.29 -21.02
C GLU A 196 -6.72 -1.56 -20.29
N LEU A 197 -7.68 -2.32 -19.75
CA LEU A 197 -7.40 -3.64 -19.17
C LEU A 197 -6.77 -4.57 -20.21
N GLU A 198 -7.31 -4.58 -21.43
CA GLU A 198 -6.78 -5.38 -22.55
C GLU A 198 -5.36 -4.92 -22.95
N ARG A 199 -5.12 -3.61 -22.97
CA ARG A 199 -3.79 -3.04 -23.30
C ARG A 199 -2.74 -3.35 -22.24
N THR A 200 -3.13 -3.46 -20.98
CA THR A 200 -2.21 -3.61 -19.83
C THR A 200 -1.94 -5.06 -19.44
N VAL A 201 -2.52 -6.04 -20.15
CA VAL A 201 -2.29 -7.47 -19.87
C VAL A 201 -0.78 -7.76 -19.78
N PRO A 202 -0.28 -8.28 -18.64
CA PRO A 202 1.12 -8.60 -18.50
C PRO A 202 1.54 -9.69 -19.50
N ALA A 203 2.67 -9.47 -20.16
CA ALA A 203 3.31 -10.45 -21.02
C ALA A 203 4.54 -11.04 -20.30
N SER A 204 5.13 -12.09 -20.88
CA SER A 204 6.41 -12.61 -20.39
C SER A 204 7.48 -11.51 -20.42
N GLY A 205 8.12 -11.25 -19.28
CA GLY A 205 9.09 -10.17 -19.13
C GLY A 205 8.48 -8.79 -18.83
N SER A 206 7.18 -8.71 -18.57
CA SER A 206 6.56 -7.45 -18.10
C SER A 206 7.20 -6.96 -16.79
N LYS A 207 7.41 -5.64 -16.73
CA LYS A 207 7.92 -4.98 -15.53
C LYS A 207 6.85 -4.94 -14.44
N THR A 208 7.26 -4.90 -13.17
CA THR A 208 6.36 -4.81 -12.01
C THR A 208 5.34 -3.66 -12.13
N ILE A 209 5.75 -2.49 -12.64
CA ILE A 209 4.85 -1.35 -12.82
C ILE A 209 3.70 -1.65 -13.80
N GLN A 210 3.94 -2.41 -14.86
CA GLN A 210 2.93 -2.80 -15.83
C GLN A 210 1.91 -3.75 -15.19
N THR A 211 2.40 -4.73 -14.42
CA THR A 211 1.55 -5.64 -13.65
C THR A 211 0.71 -4.87 -12.61
N ALA A 212 1.31 -3.90 -11.91
CA ALA A 212 0.59 -3.08 -10.94
C ALA A 212 -0.49 -2.19 -11.59
N ALA A 213 -0.23 -1.70 -12.80
CA ALA A 213 -1.21 -0.94 -13.58
C ALA A 213 -2.36 -1.81 -14.09
N HIS A 214 -2.08 -3.04 -14.52
CA HIS A 214 -3.09 -4.03 -14.86
C HIS A 214 -3.98 -4.36 -13.67
N MET A 215 -3.37 -4.63 -12.52
CA MET A 215 -4.09 -4.84 -11.26
C MET A 215 -4.95 -3.63 -10.90
N HIS A 216 -4.47 -2.40 -11.15
CA HIS A 216 -5.30 -1.22 -10.92
C HIS A 216 -6.53 -1.17 -11.83
N GLN A 217 -6.42 -1.58 -13.10
CA GLN A 217 -7.60 -1.67 -13.98
C GLN A 217 -8.60 -2.73 -13.51
N LEU A 218 -8.12 -3.90 -13.07
CA LEU A 218 -8.97 -4.93 -12.44
C LEU A 218 -9.69 -4.37 -11.20
N TYR A 219 -8.98 -3.61 -10.37
CA TYR A 219 -9.53 -2.95 -9.19
C TYR A 219 -10.64 -1.94 -9.56
N LEU A 220 -10.41 -1.09 -10.56
CA LEU A 220 -11.38 -0.10 -11.03
C LEU A 220 -12.64 -0.75 -11.64
N LEU A 221 -12.48 -1.90 -12.30
CA LEU A 221 -13.58 -2.69 -12.86
C LEU A 221 -14.29 -3.56 -11.82
N GLY A 222 -13.72 -3.71 -10.62
CA GLY A 222 -14.27 -4.55 -9.55
C GLY A 222 -13.99 -6.05 -9.72
N GLU A 223 -13.07 -6.42 -10.61
CA GLU A 223 -12.68 -7.79 -10.93
C GLU A 223 -11.69 -8.34 -9.89
N MET A 224 -12.12 -8.41 -8.62
CA MET A 224 -11.23 -8.69 -7.49
C MET A 224 -10.67 -10.11 -7.48
N ASP A 225 -11.37 -11.11 -8.00
CA ASP A 225 -10.83 -12.48 -8.09
C ASP A 225 -9.61 -12.52 -9.00
N LYS A 226 -9.72 -11.92 -10.20
CA LYS A 226 -8.60 -11.78 -11.14
C LYS A 226 -7.48 -10.93 -10.56
N PHE A 227 -7.81 -9.87 -9.80
CA PHE A 227 -6.82 -9.06 -9.11
C PHE A 227 -5.94 -9.92 -8.20
N VAL A 228 -6.58 -10.80 -7.41
CA VAL A 228 -5.89 -11.71 -6.48
C VAL A 228 -5.05 -12.72 -7.26
N ASP A 229 -5.57 -13.30 -8.33
CA ASP A 229 -4.84 -14.27 -9.17
C ASP A 229 -3.56 -13.66 -9.76
N VAL A 230 -3.65 -12.44 -10.30
CA VAL A 230 -2.50 -11.70 -10.83
C VAL A 230 -1.50 -11.37 -9.73
N ALA A 231 -1.96 -10.98 -8.54
CA ALA A 231 -1.08 -10.69 -7.41
C ALA A 231 -0.28 -11.93 -6.97
N VAL A 232 -0.95 -13.07 -6.76
CA VAL A 232 -0.34 -14.30 -6.24
C VAL A 232 0.72 -14.88 -7.19
N THR A 233 0.57 -14.64 -8.49
CA THR A 233 1.51 -15.10 -9.53
C THR A 233 2.50 -14.03 -9.97
N GLY A 234 2.36 -12.82 -9.44
CA GLY A 234 3.16 -11.66 -9.81
C GLY A 234 4.47 -11.56 -9.03
N PRO A 235 5.33 -10.60 -9.41
CA PRO A 235 6.58 -10.32 -8.71
C PRO A 235 6.34 -9.78 -7.29
N ALA A 236 7.21 -10.12 -6.34
CA ALA A 236 7.09 -9.74 -4.93
C ALA A 236 7.13 -8.21 -4.71
N GLU A 237 7.75 -7.46 -5.62
CA GLU A 237 7.81 -5.99 -5.66
C GLU A 237 6.42 -5.36 -5.68
N LEU A 238 5.40 -6.10 -6.15
CA LEU A 238 4.00 -5.64 -6.12
C LEU A 238 3.53 -5.28 -4.72
N PHE A 239 4.07 -5.95 -3.68
CA PHE A 239 3.73 -5.72 -2.29
C PHE A 239 3.85 -4.24 -1.88
N LEU A 240 4.87 -3.54 -2.40
CA LEU A 240 5.15 -2.13 -2.08
C LEU A 240 4.04 -1.18 -2.57
N TYR A 241 3.24 -1.60 -3.55
CA TYR A 241 2.18 -0.78 -4.14
C TYR A 241 0.80 -1.01 -3.53
N PHE A 242 0.65 -1.91 -2.55
CA PHE A 242 -0.66 -2.23 -1.95
C PHE A 242 -1.23 -1.13 -1.06
N THR A 243 -0.38 -0.26 -0.51
CA THR A 243 -0.80 0.84 0.37
C THR A 243 -1.84 1.73 -0.29
N HIS A 244 -1.71 2.00 -1.59
CA HIS A 244 -2.68 2.75 -2.38
C HIS A 244 -4.08 2.10 -2.35
N TRP A 245 -4.18 0.82 -2.71
CA TRP A 245 -5.47 0.13 -2.75
C TRP A 245 -6.07 -0.06 -1.35
N LEU A 246 -5.23 -0.33 -0.34
CA LEU A 246 -5.71 -0.44 1.05
C LEU A 246 -6.25 0.88 1.59
N GLN A 247 -5.63 2.01 1.23
CA GLN A 247 -6.14 3.34 1.59
C GLN A 247 -7.52 3.60 0.98
N ASP A 248 -7.71 3.26 -0.30
CA ASP A 248 -8.98 3.45 -0.99
C ASP A 248 -10.09 2.50 -0.47
N ALA A 249 -9.72 1.25 -0.18
CA ALA A 249 -10.66 0.20 0.19
C ALA A 249 -10.99 0.10 1.70
N LYS A 250 -10.51 1.02 2.56
CA LYS A 250 -10.62 0.92 4.04
C LYS A 250 -12.01 0.56 4.59
N ARG A 251 -13.08 0.89 3.88
CA ARG A 251 -14.47 0.63 4.28
C ARG A 251 -15.28 -0.10 3.20
N SER A 252 -14.58 -0.87 2.37
CA SER A 252 -15.14 -1.58 1.24
C SER A 252 -14.98 -3.09 1.42
N ASP A 253 -15.89 -3.87 0.83
CA ASP A 253 -15.78 -5.32 0.75
C ASP A 253 -14.53 -5.79 -0.02
N ARG A 254 -13.89 -4.87 -0.77
CA ARG A 254 -12.61 -5.09 -1.46
C ARG A 254 -11.42 -5.22 -0.50
N LEU A 255 -11.55 -4.82 0.77
CA LEU A 255 -10.44 -4.87 1.74
C LEU A 255 -9.92 -6.29 1.96
N ILE A 256 -10.81 -7.27 2.12
CA ILE A 256 -10.44 -8.67 2.36
C ILE A 256 -9.63 -9.26 1.18
N PRO A 257 -10.09 -9.21 -0.09
CA PRO A 257 -9.30 -9.72 -1.20
C PRO A 257 -7.97 -8.98 -1.37
N LEU A 258 -7.91 -7.66 -1.12
CA LEU A 258 -6.65 -6.92 -1.12
C LEU A 258 -5.68 -7.42 -0.06
N LEU A 259 -6.16 -7.67 1.16
CA LEU A 259 -5.33 -8.20 2.24
C LEU A 259 -4.84 -9.61 1.92
N LYS A 260 -5.70 -10.47 1.37
CA LYS A 260 -5.33 -11.82 0.91
C LYS A 260 -4.21 -11.77 -0.13
N ALA A 261 -4.36 -10.93 -1.14
CA ALA A 261 -3.36 -10.72 -2.17
C ALA A 261 -2.04 -10.17 -1.59
N SER A 262 -2.12 -9.20 -0.67
CA SER A 262 -0.92 -8.62 -0.04
C SER A 262 -0.19 -9.62 0.87
N ALA A 263 -0.92 -10.45 1.60
CA ALA A 263 -0.36 -11.45 2.50
C ALA A 263 0.45 -12.51 1.74
N ALA A 264 -0.02 -12.89 0.54
CA ALA A 264 0.70 -13.83 -0.33
C ALA A 264 2.07 -13.31 -0.79
N LEU A 265 2.26 -11.98 -0.84
CA LEU A 265 3.51 -11.35 -1.28
C LEU A 265 4.33 -10.76 -0.13
N ALA A 266 3.78 -10.69 1.09
CA ALA A 266 4.34 -9.91 2.20
C ALA A 266 5.75 -10.37 2.62
N SER A 267 5.97 -11.68 2.74
CA SER A 267 7.23 -12.26 3.21
C SER A 267 8.40 -11.95 2.28
N ASP A 268 8.20 -12.06 0.97
CA ASP A 268 9.24 -11.76 -0.02
C ASP A 268 9.31 -10.26 -0.30
N GLY A 269 8.14 -9.60 -0.38
CA GLY A 269 8.01 -8.19 -0.70
C GLY A 269 8.69 -7.26 0.30
N ILE A 270 8.67 -7.61 1.59
CA ILE A 270 9.36 -6.82 2.62
C ILE A 270 10.88 -6.88 2.48
N LEU A 271 11.43 -7.98 1.96
CA LEU A 271 12.87 -8.16 1.81
C LEU A 271 13.47 -7.32 0.69
N ILE A 272 12.64 -6.80 -0.21
CA ILE A 272 13.02 -5.90 -1.30
C ILE A 272 13.49 -4.55 -0.77
N ILE A 273 12.91 -4.11 0.35
CA ILE A 273 13.35 -2.90 1.03
C ILE A 273 14.73 -3.17 1.65
N GLN A 274 15.73 -2.39 1.27
CA GLN A 274 17.14 -2.72 1.56
C GLN A 274 17.48 -2.64 3.06
N ASP A 275 17.05 -1.59 3.75
CA ASP A 275 17.42 -1.36 5.15
C ASP A 275 16.30 -1.70 6.14
N GLU A 276 16.71 -2.14 7.33
CA GLU A 276 15.81 -2.58 8.40
C GLU A 276 14.90 -1.44 8.89
N TYR A 277 15.41 -0.21 8.93
CA TYR A 277 14.64 0.93 9.42
C TYR A 277 13.48 1.24 8.47
N SER A 278 13.72 1.26 7.16
CA SER A 278 12.69 1.44 6.14
C SER A 278 11.68 0.29 6.14
N ARG A 279 12.12 -0.97 6.33
CA ARG A 279 11.19 -2.11 6.51
C ARG A 279 10.24 -1.87 7.68
N ARG A 280 10.79 -1.47 8.83
CA ARG A 280 10.01 -1.18 10.04
C ARG A 280 9.02 -0.03 9.82
N LEU A 281 9.46 1.04 9.15
CA LEU A 281 8.59 2.17 8.82
C LEU A 281 7.46 1.76 7.89
N PHE A 282 7.78 1.02 6.82
CA PHE A 282 6.81 0.54 5.85
C PHE A 282 5.76 -0.36 6.50
N VAL A 283 6.18 -1.39 7.26
CA VAL A 283 5.25 -2.28 7.95
C VAL A 283 4.36 -1.52 8.93
N ARG A 284 4.92 -0.58 9.69
CA ARG A 284 4.11 0.26 10.58
C ARG A 284 3.07 1.08 9.82
N GLN A 285 3.42 1.63 8.66
CA GLN A 285 2.47 2.37 7.82
C GLN A 285 1.42 1.43 7.23
N PHE A 286 1.84 0.27 6.74
CA PHE A 286 0.97 -0.75 6.16
C PHE A 286 -0.07 -1.24 7.18
N ILE A 287 0.35 -1.61 8.39
CA ILE A 287 -0.54 -2.08 9.45
C ILE A 287 -1.54 -1.00 9.86
N ARG A 288 -1.17 0.30 9.85
CA ARG A 288 -2.10 1.41 10.13
C ARG A 288 -3.21 1.58 9.08
N LEU A 289 -3.11 0.92 7.94
CA LEU A 289 -4.17 0.90 6.93
C LEU A 289 -5.20 -0.19 7.19
N ILE A 290 -4.91 -1.12 8.09
CA ILE A 290 -5.76 -2.24 8.45
C ILE A 290 -6.70 -1.79 9.57
N ASP A 291 -8.00 -1.96 9.35
CA ASP A 291 -9.02 -1.80 10.39
C ASP A 291 -9.10 -3.10 11.22
N GLU A 292 -8.21 -3.24 12.20
CA GLU A 292 -8.07 -4.46 12.99
C GLU A 292 -9.34 -4.79 13.77
N ASP A 293 -10.07 -3.79 14.27
CA ASP A 293 -11.31 -3.97 15.03
C ASP A 293 -12.37 -4.69 14.18
N ASP A 294 -12.58 -4.24 12.94
CA ASP A 294 -13.53 -4.86 12.02
C ASP A 294 -13.03 -6.22 11.50
N LEU A 295 -11.76 -6.29 11.09
CA LEU A 295 -11.20 -7.49 10.47
C LEU A 295 -10.95 -8.63 11.46
N SER A 296 -10.73 -8.34 12.75
CA SER A 296 -10.60 -9.37 13.79
C SER A 296 -11.90 -10.18 13.96
N VAL A 297 -13.05 -9.59 13.61
CA VAL A 297 -14.35 -10.26 13.58
C VAL A 297 -14.58 -10.96 12.25
N ARG A 298 -14.31 -10.30 11.12
CA ARG A 298 -14.66 -10.81 9.78
C ARG A 298 -13.67 -11.83 9.22
N ALA A 299 -12.38 -11.67 9.47
CA ALA A 299 -11.32 -12.46 8.87
C ALA A 299 -10.07 -12.58 9.79
N PRO A 300 -10.20 -13.11 11.01
CA PRO A 300 -9.11 -13.14 11.98
C PRO A 300 -7.88 -13.94 11.53
N SER A 301 -8.09 -15.06 10.83
CA SER A 301 -6.98 -15.85 10.30
C SER A 301 -6.14 -15.06 9.30
N LEU A 302 -6.77 -14.21 8.49
CA LEU A 302 -6.07 -13.40 7.49
C LEU A 302 -5.19 -12.31 8.13
N ILE A 303 -5.66 -11.67 9.21
CA ILE A 303 -4.81 -10.74 9.97
C ILE A 303 -3.60 -11.48 10.53
N LYS A 304 -3.84 -12.65 11.14
CA LYS A 304 -2.77 -13.47 11.71
C LYS A 304 -1.73 -13.85 10.67
N ASP A 305 -2.16 -14.38 9.53
CA ASP A 305 -1.28 -14.80 8.44
C ASP A 305 -0.45 -13.62 7.91
N LEU A 306 -1.11 -12.47 7.70
CA LEU A 306 -0.44 -11.26 7.25
C LEU A 306 0.60 -10.75 8.26
N TYR A 307 0.24 -10.65 9.55
CA TYR A 307 1.18 -10.24 10.58
C TYR A 307 2.32 -11.23 10.72
N THR A 308 2.06 -12.53 10.60
CA THR A 308 3.10 -13.55 10.62
C THR A 308 4.08 -13.38 9.45
N ALA A 309 3.56 -13.12 8.24
CA ALA A 309 4.37 -12.87 7.05
C ALA A 309 5.19 -11.56 7.13
N LEU A 310 4.82 -10.62 8.00
CA LEU A 310 5.50 -9.34 8.21
C LEU A 310 6.48 -9.35 9.40
N LEU A 311 6.72 -10.50 10.03
CA LEU A 311 7.72 -10.63 11.07
C LEU A 311 9.14 -10.32 10.51
N PRO A 312 10.04 -9.76 11.35
CA PRO A 312 9.86 -9.43 12.76
C PRO A 312 9.16 -8.07 13.00
N PHE A 313 8.86 -7.30 11.97
CA PHE A 313 8.44 -5.90 12.08
C PHE A 313 7.00 -5.72 12.59
N SER A 314 6.18 -6.75 12.44
CA SER A 314 4.81 -6.85 12.95
C SER A 314 4.71 -7.42 14.37
N TYR A 315 5.82 -7.79 15.02
CA TYR A 315 5.83 -8.53 16.28
C TYR A 315 4.88 -7.93 17.34
N ALA A 316 4.93 -6.62 17.53
CA ALA A 316 4.08 -5.95 18.52
C ALA A 316 2.60 -6.13 18.18
N SER A 317 2.20 -5.90 16.92
CA SER A 317 0.81 -6.07 16.46
C SER A 317 0.35 -7.52 16.58
N LEU A 318 1.17 -8.49 16.16
CA LEU A 318 0.84 -9.91 16.29
C LEU A 318 0.69 -10.34 17.76
N SER A 319 1.59 -9.85 18.62
CA SER A 319 1.57 -10.13 20.06
C SER A 319 0.27 -9.62 20.70
N TYR A 320 -0.14 -8.38 20.42
CA TYR A 320 -1.40 -7.83 20.92
C TYR A 320 -2.61 -8.57 20.36
N PHE A 321 -2.63 -8.82 19.04
CA PHE A 321 -3.72 -9.53 18.37
C PHE A 321 -3.98 -10.91 18.98
N LEU A 322 -2.93 -11.70 19.23
CA LEU A 322 -3.05 -13.03 19.85
C LEU A 322 -3.53 -12.93 21.31
N MET A 323 -3.03 -11.97 22.06
CA MET A 323 -3.42 -11.76 23.46
C MET A 323 -4.89 -11.36 23.61
N ASP A 324 -5.36 -10.43 22.79
CA ASP A 324 -6.75 -9.92 22.85
C ASP A 324 -7.77 -11.00 22.48
N ARG A 325 -7.36 -11.95 21.65
CA ARG A 325 -8.16 -13.13 21.28
C ARG A 325 -8.08 -14.28 22.28
N GLY A 326 -7.13 -14.23 23.21
CA GLY A 326 -6.85 -15.33 24.12
C GLY A 326 -6.15 -16.53 23.46
N ASP A 327 -5.50 -16.32 22.31
CA ASP A 327 -4.72 -17.32 21.58
C ASP A 327 -3.34 -17.49 22.25
N TYR A 328 -3.34 -17.86 23.54
CA TYR A 328 -2.15 -17.84 24.40
C TYR A 328 -1.05 -18.80 23.95
N ALA A 329 -1.42 -19.97 23.43
CA ALA A 329 -0.50 -20.98 22.88
C ALA A 329 0.43 -20.37 21.83
N GLU A 330 -0.18 -19.76 20.80
CA GLU A 330 0.55 -19.13 19.71
C GLU A 330 1.29 -17.87 20.17
N TRP A 331 0.73 -17.13 21.15
CA TRP A 331 1.44 -16.00 21.75
C TRP A 331 2.74 -16.46 22.44
N ILE A 332 2.71 -17.59 23.14
CA ILE A 332 3.89 -18.20 23.77
C ILE A 332 4.90 -18.64 22.72
N ASP A 333 4.46 -19.32 21.66
CA ASP A 333 5.33 -19.73 20.55
C ASP A 333 6.01 -18.52 19.90
N LEU A 334 5.28 -17.41 19.72
CA LEU A 334 5.85 -16.16 19.23
C LEU A 334 6.93 -15.61 20.17
N GLN A 335 6.71 -15.64 21.49
CA GLN A 335 7.71 -15.16 22.45
C GLN A 335 8.98 -16.02 22.44
N LEU A 336 8.83 -17.33 22.28
CA LEU A 336 9.94 -18.26 22.13
C LEU A 336 10.70 -18.04 20.82
N LEU A 337 9.98 -17.79 19.71
CA LEU A 337 10.58 -17.53 18.40
C LEU A 337 11.49 -16.30 18.40
N VAL A 338 11.09 -15.22 19.08
CA VAL A 338 11.87 -13.98 19.15
C VAL A 338 12.83 -13.90 20.35
N ASP A 339 12.92 -14.97 21.13
CA ASP A 339 13.71 -15.05 22.38
C ASP A 339 13.40 -13.89 23.35
N ALA A 340 12.11 -13.59 23.55
CA ALA A 340 11.68 -12.46 24.35
C ALA A 340 12.03 -12.62 25.84
N GLU A 341 12.57 -11.56 26.44
CA GLU A 341 13.00 -11.60 27.84
C GLU A 341 11.82 -11.59 28.82
N LEU A 342 11.82 -12.50 29.80
CA LEU A 342 10.76 -12.56 30.82
C LEU A 342 10.47 -11.24 31.56
N PRO A 343 11.46 -10.40 31.92
CA PRO A 343 11.19 -9.10 32.53
C PRO A 343 10.32 -8.17 31.67
N ASP A 344 10.49 -8.20 30.35
CA ASP A 344 9.71 -7.40 29.42
C ASP A 344 8.31 -8.00 29.24
N LEU A 345 8.23 -9.33 29.10
CA LEU A 345 6.96 -10.05 29.03
C LEU A 345 6.11 -9.87 30.29
N ASP A 346 6.71 -9.70 31.47
CA ASP A 346 5.99 -9.40 32.74
C ASP A 346 5.21 -8.08 32.68
N ARG A 347 5.56 -7.20 31.74
CA ARG A 347 4.86 -5.94 31.43
C ARG A 347 3.96 -6.06 30.19
N ALA A 348 4.15 -7.08 29.35
CA ALA A 348 3.57 -7.19 28.01
C ALA A 348 2.62 -8.40 27.81
N GLY A 349 2.19 -9.08 28.88
CA GLY A 349 1.14 -10.11 28.78
C GLY A 349 1.36 -11.37 29.63
N LEU A 350 2.59 -11.61 30.12
CA LEU A 350 2.94 -12.86 30.82
C LEU A 350 2.05 -13.13 32.03
N LYS A 351 1.64 -12.11 32.78
CA LYS A 351 0.74 -12.29 33.93
C LYS A 351 -0.64 -12.82 33.53
N THR A 352 -1.15 -12.36 32.39
CA THR A 352 -2.42 -12.82 31.83
C THR A 352 -2.26 -14.24 31.31
N ALA A 353 -1.22 -14.54 30.53
CA ALA A 353 -0.93 -15.90 30.06
C ALA A 353 -0.81 -16.90 31.21
N ILE A 354 -0.10 -16.56 32.29
CA ILE A 354 0.02 -17.40 33.50
C ILE A 354 -1.33 -17.66 34.18
N LYS A 355 -2.25 -16.68 34.13
CA LYS A 355 -3.57 -16.78 34.76
C LYS A 355 -4.50 -17.65 33.93
N GLU A 356 -4.55 -17.41 32.63
CA GLU A 356 -5.54 -17.97 31.72
C GLU A 356 -5.07 -19.30 31.09
N ALA A 357 -3.78 -19.44 30.77
CA ALA A 357 -3.17 -20.64 30.17
C ALA A 357 -1.90 -21.08 30.93
N PRO A 358 -2.01 -21.49 32.21
CA PRO A 358 -0.86 -21.79 33.06
C PRO A 358 0.00 -22.96 32.56
N GLU A 359 -0.61 -24.00 32.00
CA GLU A 359 0.14 -25.17 31.49
C GLU A 359 0.99 -24.81 30.27
N GLU A 360 0.39 -24.09 29.33
CA GLU A 360 1.05 -23.64 28.10
C GLU A 360 2.18 -22.64 28.37
N THR A 361 2.07 -21.85 29.44
CA THR A 361 3.09 -20.83 29.77
C THR A 361 4.35 -21.44 30.40
N LEU A 362 4.32 -22.71 30.85
CA LEU A 362 5.46 -23.33 31.52
C LEU A 362 6.74 -23.38 30.65
N PRO A 363 6.71 -23.85 29.38
CA PRO A 363 7.85 -23.82 28.48
C PRO A 363 8.54 -22.44 28.40
N LEU A 364 7.76 -21.37 28.25
CA LEU A 364 8.28 -20.00 28.19
C LEU A 364 9.01 -19.59 29.47
N LEU A 365 8.47 -19.94 30.64
CA LEU A 365 9.13 -19.66 31.91
C LEU A 365 10.43 -20.47 32.06
N HIS A 366 10.42 -21.76 31.71
CA HIS A 366 11.63 -22.58 31.76
C HIS A 366 12.73 -22.02 30.87
N HIS A 367 12.40 -21.72 29.61
CA HIS A 367 13.32 -21.15 28.64
C HIS A 367 13.89 -19.81 29.13
N GLY A 368 13.03 -18.88 29.53
CA GLY A 368 13.47 -17.56 29.98
C GLY A 368 14.23 -17.57 31.31
N ILE A 369 13.91 -18.48 32.24
CA ILE A 369 14.70 -18.66 33.48
C ILE A 369 16.10 -19.17 33.13
N ALA A 370 16.21 -20.12 32.21
CA ALA A 370 17.52 -20.62 31.76
C ALA A 370 18.36 -19.50 31.12
N ALA A 371 17.75 -18.65 30.27
CA ALA A 371 18.41 -17.48 29.68
C ALA A 371 18.89 -16.48 30.74
N LEU A 372 18.07 -16.17 31.76
CA LEU A 372 18.47 -15.30 32.87
C LEU A 372 19.65 -15.85 33.68
N ILE A 373 19.73 -17.16 33.87
CA ILE A 373 20.87 -17.80 34.54
C ILE A 373 22.11 -17.74 33.64
N ALA A 374 21.95 -17.93 32.33
CA ALA A 374 23.03 -17.86 31.36
C ALA A 374 23.67 -16.46 31.27
N ALA A 375 22.92 -15.39 31.56
CA ALA A 375 23.42 -14.01 31.58
C ALA A 375 24.45 -13.71 32.70
N ARG A 376 24.67 -14.64 33.64
CA ARG A 376 25.77 -14.64 34.63
C ARG A 376 26.01 -13.34 35.41
N ASN A 377 24.94 -12.62 35.74
CA ASN A 377 25.02 -11.44 36.59
C ASN A 377 24.00 -11.50 37.73
N ARG A 378 24.29 -10.79 38.83
CA ARG A 378 23.49 -10.88 40.06
C ARG A 378 22.05 -10.42 39.88
N ASN A 379 21.79 -9.44 39.01
CA ASN A 379 20.44 -8.96 38.75
C ASN A 379 19.61 -10.00 37.99
N ALA A 380 20.18 -10.64 36.98
CA ALA A 380 19.53 -11.71 36.23
C ALA A 380 19.24 -12.93 37.13
N TYR A 381 20.16 -13.28 38.04
CA TYR A 381 19.91 -14.32 39.05
C TYR A 381 18.72 -14.02 39.97
N ARG A 382 18.60 -12.78 40.46
CA ARG A 382 17.43 -12.38 41.26
C ARG A 382 16.14 -12.49 40.46
N GLN A 383 16.16 -12.10 39.19
CA GLN A 383 15.01 -12.23 38.29
C GLN A 383 14.66 -13.70 38.03
N ALA A 384 15.65 -14.56 37.77
CA ALA A 384 15.46 -15.99 37.60
C ALA A 384 14.76 -16.59 38.83
N VAL A 385 15.27 -16.32 40.05
CA VAL A 385 14.65 -16.78 41.31
C VAL A 385 13.22 -16.27 41.45
N ARG A 386 12.95 -15.00 41.11
CA ARG A 386 11.59 -14.42 41.14
C ARG A 386 10.64 -15.18 40.21
N PHE A 387 11.04 -15.44 38.97
CA PHE A 387 10.23 -16.17 38.00
C PHE A 387 10.08 -17.66 38.38
N SER A 388 11.12 -18.31 38.90
CA SER A 388 11.03 -19.69 39.44
C SER A 388 10.02 -19.79 40.58
N LYS A 389 9.96 -18.80 41.48
CA LYS A 389 8.93 -18.77 42.54
C LYS A 389 7.52 -18.64 41.98
N ARG A 390 7.34 -17.89 40.88
CA ARG A 390 6.04 -17.82 40.20
C ARG A 390 5.71 -19.14 39.49
N MET A 391 6.69 -19.76 38.83
CA MET A 391 6.54 -21.07 38.20
C MET A 391 6.13 -22.15 39.23
N ARG A 392 6.71 -22.13 40.45
CA ARG A 392 6.27 -22.99 41.57
C ARG A 392 4.77 -22.87 41.86
N THR A 393 4.23 -21.64 41.84
CA THR A 393 2.79 -21.44 42.07
C THR A 393 1.93 -22.01 40.95
N MET A 394 2.42 -22.02 39.72
CA MET A 394 1.73 -22.63 38.57
C MET A 394 1.71 -24.15 38.68
N TYR A 395 2.86 -24.78 38.94
CA TYR A 395 2.94 -26.22 39.20
C TYR A 395 2.03 -26.66 40.36
N LYS A 396 1.93 -25.85 41.42
CA LYS A 396 0.98 -26.10 42.52
C LYS A 396 -0.48 -26.07 42.05
N LYS A 397 -0.86 -25.09 41.23
CA LYS A 397 -2.22 -25.01 40.65
C LYS A 397 -2.52 -26.20 39.73
N LEU A 398 -1.54 -26.64 38.95
CA LEU A 398 -1.63 -27.78 38.05
C LEU A 398 -1.50 -29.14 38.77
N LYS A 399 -1.33 -29.16 40.10
CA LYS A 399 -1.12 -30.37 40.92
C LYS A 399 0.10 -31.21 40.49
N ARG A 400 1.14 -30.55 39.98
CA ARG A 400 2.39 -31.15 39.48
C ARG A 400 3.60 -30.69 40.32
N THR A 401 3.43 -30.59 41.64
CA THR A 401 4.48 -30.05 42.54
C THR A 401 5.73 -30.93 42.54
N ASP A 402 5.57 -32.23 42.40
CA ASP A 402 6.67 -33.20 42.31
C ASP A 402 7.58 -32.95 41.09
N GLU A 403 7.00 -32.52 39.96
CA GLU A 403 7.77 -32.13 38.78
C GLU A 403 8.60 -30.86 39.03
N PHE A 404 8.02 -29.88 39.73
CA PHE A 404 8.73 -28.66 40.09
C PHE A 404 9.91 -28.98 41.01
N ASP A 405 9.71 -29.82 42.02
CA ASP A 405 10.77 -30.21 42.96
C ASP A 405 11.91 -30.93 42.24
N ARG A 406 11.58 -31.89 41.35
CA ARG A 406 12.59 -32.55 40.48
C ARG A 406 13.36 -31.54 39.61
N TRP A 407 12.67 -30.55 39.05
CA TRP A 407 13.30 -29.52 38.24
C TRP A 407 14.22 -28.61 39.06
N VAL A 408 13.82 -28.20 40.26
CA VAL A 408 14.67 -27.39 41.14
C VAL A 408 15.92 -28.15 41.57
N ASP A 409 15.79 -29.43 41.91
CA ASP A 409 16.93 -30.29 42.26
C ASP A 409 17.91 -30.45 41.09
N TRP A 410 17.38 -30.67 39.88
CA TRP A 410 18.19 -30.69 38.66
C TRP A 410 18.90 -29.35 38.44
N LEU A 411 18.18 -28.23 38.53
CA LEU A 411 18.71 -26.89 38.33
C LEU A 411 19.82 -26.56 39.35
N ALA A 412 19.63 -26.93 40.61
CA ALA A 412 20.60 -26.74 41.68
C ALA A 412 21.91 -27.49 41.39
N ASN A 413 21.80 -28.74 40.91
CA ASN A 413 22.94 -29.57 40.57
C ASN A 413 23.69 -29.06 39.32
N ASP A 414 22.96 -28.66 38.28
CA ASP A 414 23.53 -28.13 37.04
C ASP A 414 24.28 -26.81 37.30
N THR A 415 23.69 -25.94 38.12
CA THR A 415 24.23 -24.62 38.44
C THR A 415 25.11 -24.59 39.70
N LYS A 416 25.58 -25.73 40.21
CA LYS A 416 26.36 -25.83 41.48
C LYS A 416 27.59 -24.93 41.55
N ARG A 417 28.19 -24.61 40.39
CA ARG A 417 29.37 -23.74 40.29
C ARG A 417 29.03 -22.25 40.33
N LEU A 418 27.76 -21.89 40.09
CA LEU A 418 27.27 -20.51 40.11
C LEU A 418 26.90 -20.10 41.55
N ARG A 419 27.90 -19.95 42.42
CA ARG A 419 27.70 -19.65 43.86
C ARG A 419 26.75 -18.48 44.10
N ALA A 420 26.90 -17.40 43.32
CA ALA A 420 26.03 -16.23 43.43
C ALA A 420 24.55 -16.54 43.12
N PHE A 421 24.28 -17.42 42.16
CA PHE A 421 22.92 -17.89 41.87
C PHE A 421 22.40 -18.79 42.99
N GLN A 422 23.22 -19.73 43.47
CA GLN A 422 22.87 -20.62 44.59
C GLN A 422 22.47 -19.84 45.86
N GLU A 423 23.22 -18.79 46.19
CA GLU A 423 22.87 -17.88 47.29
C GLU A 423 21.53 -17.18 47.07
N GLU A 424 21.24 -16.71 45.85
CA GLU A 424 19.95 -16.10 45.55
C GLU A 424 18.80 -17.13 45.62
N CYS A 425 19.03 -18.39 45.21
CA CYS A 425 18.05 -19.47 45.36
C CYS A 425 17.74 -19.78 46.83
N LYS A 426 18.77 -19.83 47.69
CA LYS A 426 18.61 -19.99 49.15
C LYS A 426 17.83 -18.83 49.77
N LYS A 427 18.25 -17.58 49.49
CA LYS A 427 17.51 -16.37 49.92
C LYS A 427 16.07 -16.36 49.39
N GLY A 428 15.88 -16.89 48.19
CA GLY A 428 14.58 -17.04 47.55
C GLY A 428 13.70 -18.14 48.15
N GLY A 429 14.22 -19.01 49.02
CA GLY A 429 13.50 -20.19 49.52
C GLY A 429 13.14 -21.18 48.41
N LEU A 430 14.03 -21.30 47.41
CA LEU A 430 13.98 -22.37 46.40
C LEU A 430 14.85 -23.56 46.82
N LEU A 431 15.95 -23.30 47.54
CA LEU A 431 16.80 -24.32 48.14
C LEU A 431 16.71 -24.20 49.65
N HIS A 432 16.66 -25.35 50.31
CA HIS A 432 16.82 -25.46 51.76
C HIS A 432 18.30 -25.70 52.07
N ASP A 433 18.75 -25.21 53.23
CA ASP A 433 20.15 -25.36 53.68
C ASP A 433 20.51 -26.82 54.01
#